data_AF-A0A7V8D828-F1
#
_entry.id   AF-A0A7V8D828-F1
#
_cell.length_a   1.000
_cell.length_b   1.000
_cell.length_c   1.000
_cell.angle_alpha   90.00
_cell.angle_beta   90.00
_cell.angle_gamma   90.00
#
_symmetry.space_group_name_H-M   'P 1'
#
loop_
_entity.id
_entity.type
_entity.pdbx_description
1 polymer ?
#
loop_
_entity_poly.entity_id
_entity_poly.type
_entity_poly.pdbx_seq_one_letter_code
_entity_poly.pdbx_strand_id
1 'polypeptide(L)'
;MASNNSKYSEEMRERTARHVIENGKSATATSEELGIDTNTVCRWGRDYRRKHGLPSYAEAKGLKRSEPKSNNELILKVKELEKELKQR
;
A
#
# COMPACT_ATOMS: atom_id res chain seq x y z
N MET A 1 -13.25 -8.34 17.23
CA MET A 1 -14.36 -7.90 16.36
C MET A 1 -14.24 -8.58 15.01
N ALA A 2 -15.12 -9.51 14.67
CA ALA A 2 -15.16 -10.10 13.34
C ALA A 2 -15.71 -9.04 12.37
N SER A 3 -14.83 -8.44 11.58
CA SER A 3 -15.24 -7.47 10.57
C SER A 3 -16.04 -8.22 9.51
N ASN A 4 -17.24 -7.72 9.25
CA ASN A 4 -18.26 -8.28 8.34
C ASN A 4 -17.67 -8.40 6.91
N ASN A 5 -17.01 -9.51 6.60
CA ASN A 5 -16.11 -9.63 5.44
C ASN A 5 -16.81 -10.07 4.14
N SER A 6 -18.14 -10.09 4.07
CA SER A 6 -18.83 -10.99 3.13
C SER A 6 -19.47 -10.34 1.90
N LYS A 7 -19.13 -9.12 1.49
CA LYS A 7 -19.62 -8.62 0.18
C LYS A 7 -18.80 -9.14 -1.01
N TYR A 8 -17.50 -9.37 -0.81
CA TYR A 8 -16.58 -9.84 -1.86
C TYR A 8 -15.67 -10.92 -1.30
N SER A 9 -15.58 -12.07 -1.99
CA SER A 9 -14.70 -13.19 -1.60
C SER A 9 -13.23 -12.77 -1.66
N GLU A 10 -12.38 -13.38 -0.84
CA GLU A 10 -10.94 -13.08 -0.83
C GLU A 10 -10.30 -13.32 -2.21
N GLU A 11 -10.69 -14.41 -2.88
CA GLU A 11 -10.27 -14.72 -4.24
C GLU A 11 -10.56 -13.57 -5.23
N MET A 12 -11.76 -12.98 -5.16
CA MET A 12 -12.14 -11.87 -6.03
C MET A 12 -11.26 -10.64 -5.77
N ARG A 13 -10.93 -10.37 -4.50
CA ARG A 13 -10.07 -9.23 -4.12
C ARG A 13 -8.67 -9.42 -4.66
N GLU A 14 -8.11 -10.61 -4.48
CA GLU A 14 -6.76 -10.92 -4.91
C GLU A 14 -6.64 -10.94 -6.43
N ARG A 15 -7.61 -11.53 -7.13
CA ARG A 15 -7.64 -11.52 -8.59
C ARG A 15 -7.72 -10.10 -9.15
N THR A 16 -8.58 -9.26 -8.56
CA THR A 16 -8.74 -7.86 -8.98
C THR A 16 -7.46 -7.05 -8.71
N ALA A 17 -6.88 -7.20 -7.52
CA ALA A 17 -5.65 -6.51 -7.15
C ALA A 17 -4.46 -6.91 -8.03
N ARG A 18 -4.33 -8.22 -8.31
CA ARG A 18 -3.33 -8.76 -9.23
C ARG A 18 -3.49 -8.16 -10.61
N HIS A 19 -4.72 -8.15 -11.14
CA HIS A 19 -5.02 -7.61 -12.47
C HIS A 19 -4.62 -6.14 -12.62
N VAL A 20 -4.90 -5.32 -11.60
CA VAL A 20 -4.51 -3.89 -11.56
C VAL A 20 -2.99 -3.71 -11.54
N ILE A 21 -2.28 -4.57 -10.81
CA ILE A 21 -0.82 -4.44 -10.61
C ILE A 21 -0.05 -5.00 -11.80
N GLU A 22 -0.41 -6.19 -12.29
CA GLU A 22 0.30 -6.89 -13.37
C GLU A 22 -0.01 -6.28 -14.74
N ASN A 23 -1.28 -5.97 -15.02
CA ASN A 23 -1.67 -5.41 -16.33
C ASN A 23 -1.57 -3.88 -16.39
N GLY A 24 -1.21 -3.23 -15.28
CA GLY A 24 -1.12 -1.77 -15.21
C GLY A 24 -2.45 -1.04 -15.46
N LYS A 25 -3.59 -1.74 -15.41
CA LYS A 25 -4.92 -1.12 -15.52
C LYS A 25 -5.18 -0.20 -14.35
N SER A 26 -5.82 0.93 -14.59
CA SER A 26 -6.17 1.87 -13.53
C SER A 26 -7.23 1.27 -12.60
N ALA A 27 -7.16 1.63 -11.32
CA ALA A 27 -8.16 1.22 -10.33
C ALA A 27 -9.56 1.73 -10.71
N THR A 28 -9.66 2.89 -11.37
CA THR A 28 -10.90 3.48 -11.88
C THR A 28 -11.51 2.64 -13.00
N ALA A 29 -10.73 2.25 -14.01
CA ALA A 29 -11.25 1.41 -15.09
C ALA A 29 -11.71 0.05 -14.57
N THR A 30 -10.95 -0.54 -13.63
CA THR A 30 -11.32 -1.82 -13.00
C THR A 30 -12.57 -1.69 -12.11
N SER A 31 -12.74 -0.53 -11.48
CA SER A 31 -13.92 -0.17 -10.68
C SER A 31 -15.17 -0.03 -11.54
N GLU A 32 -15.07 0.65 -12.68
CA GLU A 32 -16.16 0.79 -13.65
C GLU A 32 -16.54 -0.55 -14.27
N GLU A 33 -15.55 -1.36 -14.67
CA GLU A 33 -15.76 -2.69 -15.27
C GLU A 33 -16.48 -3.66 -14.31
N LEU A 34 -16.13 -3.61 -13.02
CA LEU A 34 -16.70 -4.51 -12.01
C LEU A 34 -17.92 -3.92 -11.27
N GLY A 35 -18.25 -2.64 -11.48
CA GLY A 35 -19.28 -1.94 -10.72
C GLY A 35 -18.96 -1.80 -9.22
N ILE A 36 -17.67 -1.78 -8.87
CA ILE A 36 -17.19 -1.70 -7.48
C ILE A 36 -16.67 -0.30 -7.23
N ASP A 37 -16.80 0.21 -6.01
CA ASP A 37 -16.23 1.50 -5.63
C ASP A 37 -14.70 1.54 -5.82
N THR A 38 -14.19 2.64 -6.39
CA THR A 38 -12.77 2.80 -6.71
C THR A 38 -11.88 2.77 -5.46
N ASN A 39 -12.34 3.28 -4.31
CA ASN A 39 -11.57 3.21 -3.06
C ASN A 39 -11.39 1.76 -2.59
N THR A 40 -12.38 0.91 -2.85
CA THR A 40 -12.32 -0.52 -2.54
C THR A 40 -11.24 -1.22 -3.37
N VAL A 41 -11.19 -0.97 -4.68
CA VAL A 41 -10.16 -1.52 -5.57
C VAL A 41 -8.76 -1.01 -5.16
N CYS A 42 -8.64 0.28 -4.86
CA CYS A 42 -7.40 0.88 -4.35
C CYS A 42 -6.91 0.24 -3.04
N ARG A 43 -7.85 -0.14 -2.16
CA ARG A 43 -7.53 -0.82 -0.90
C ARG A 43 -7.04 -2.24 -1.15
N TRP A 44 -7.68 -3.00 -2.04
CA TRP A 44 -7.22 -4.34 -2.41
C TRP A 44 -5.83 -4.32 -3.05
N GLY A 45 -5.56 -3.36 -3.93
CA GLY A 45 -4.22 -3.18 -4.51
C GLY A 45 -3.15 -2.91 -3.44
N ARG A 46 -3.46 -2.10 -2.41
CA ARG A 46 -2.53 -1.87 -1.28
C ARG A 46 -2.32 -3.12 -0.43
N ASP A 47 -3.40 -3.84 -0.11
CA ASP A 47 -3.32 -5.04 0.71
C ASP A 47 -2.55 -6.16 -0.01
N TYR A 48 -2.75 -6.31 -1.33
CA TYR A 48 -1.98 -7.23 -2.17
C TYR A 48 -0.48 -6.89 -2.16
N ARG A 49 -0.12 -5.62 -2.36
CA ARG A 49 1.29 -5.20 -2.27
C ARG A 49 1.90 -5.49 -0.89
N ARG A 50 1.15 -5.27 0.19
CA ARG A 50 1.61 -5.56 1.55
C ARG A 50 1.83 -7.07 1.76
N LYS A 51 0.90 -7.92 1.28
CA LYS A 51 1.02 -9.38 1.37
C LYS A 51 2.22 -9.92 0.57
N HIS A 52 2.49 -9.33 -0.60
CA HIS A 52 3.54 -9.79 -1.52
C HIS A 52 4.87 -9.03 -1.42
N GLY A 53 5.02 -8.11 -0.45
CA GLY A 53 6.24 -7.32 -0.28
C GLY A 53 6.59 -6.41 -1.47
N LEU A 54 5.59 -6.03 -2.29
CA LEU A 54 5.80 -5.17 -3.45
C LEU A 54 5.94 -3.70 -3.04
N PRO A 55 6.79 -2.92 -3.73
CA PRO A 55 6.89 -1.49 -3.49
C PRO A 55 5.52 -0.82 -3.67
N SER A 56 5.21 0.14 -2.80
CA SER A 56 4.00 0.95 -2.94
C SER A 56 3.98 1.63 -4.31
N TYR A 57 2.79 1.95 -4.83
CA TYR A 57 2.66 2.69 -6.10
C TYR A 57 3.53 3.96 -6.12
N ALA A 58 3.59 4.67 -4.99
CA ALA A 58 4.44 5.84 -4.84
C ALA A 58 5.94 5.51 -4.97
N GLU A 59 6.39 4.41 -4.37
CA GLU A 59 7.77 3.94 -4.44
C GLU A 59 8.11 3.46 -5.86
N ALA A 60 7.21 2.73 -6.51
CA ALA A 60 7.37 2.24 -7.89
C ALA A 60 7.38 3.37 -8.94
N LYS A 61 6.64 4.47 -8.70
CA LYS A 61 6.63 5.65 -9.58
C LYS A 61 7.69 6.70 -9.21
N GLY A 62 8.54 6.45 -8.21
CA GLY A 62 9.51 7.42 -7.72
C GLY A 62 8.88 8.69 -7.11
N LEU A 63 7.57 8.65 -6.80
CA LEU A 63 6.92 9.66 -5.99
C LEU A 63 7.46 9.48 -4.56
N LYS A 64 8.50 10.25 -4.21
CA LYS A 64 8.96 10.38 -2.82
C LYS A 64 7.72 10.59 -1.96
N ARG A 65 7.48 9.70 -0.98
CA ARG A 65 6.61 10.05 0.14
C ARG A 65 7.13 11.39 0.64
N SER A 66 6.27 12.41 0.71
CA SER A 66 6.64 13.63 1.44
C SER A 66 7.22 13.18 2.77
N GLU A 67 8.41 13.68 3.10
CA GLU A 67 9.14 13.33 4.31
C GLU A 67 8.21 13.29 5.54
N PRO A 68 8.48 12.42 6.53
CA PRO A 68 7.61 12.25 7.69
C PRO A 68 7.30 13.62 8.29
N LYS A 69 6.02 14.01 8.28
CA LYS A 69 5.52 15.32 8.74
C LYS A 69 5.64 15.52 10.26
N SER A 70 6.35 14.65 10.97
CA SER A 70 6.44 14.68 12.43
C SER A 70 7.89 14.68 12.87
N ASN A 71 8.31 15.79 13.47
CA ASN A 71 9.61 15.99 14.09
C ASN A 71 10.01 14.83 15.02
N ASN A 72 9.05 14.12 15.62
CA ASN A 72 9.31 13.00 16.52
C ASN A 72 9.96 11.78 15.84
N GLU A 73 9.58 11.44 14.61
CA GLU A 73 10.17 10.29 13.90
C GLU A 73 11.62 10.60 13.46
N LEU A 74 11.89 11.85 13.11
CA LEU A 74 13.23 12.35 12.81
C LEU A 74 14.13 12.31 14.05
N ILE A 75 13.63 12.75 15.21
CA ILE A 75 14.36 12.74 16.48
C ILE A 75 14.73 11.31 16.88
N LEU A 76 13.83 10.34 16.72
CA LEU A 76 14.11 8.93 17.04
C LEU A 76 15.21 8.37 16.14
N LYS A 77 15.17 8.68 14.84
CA LYS A 77 16.17 8.20 13.89
C LYS A 77 17.55 8.82 14.11
N VAL A 78 17.62 10.11 14.46
CA VAL A 78 18.88 10.77 14.85
C VAL A 78 19.48 10.09 16.08
N LYS A 79 18.66 9.84 17.11
CA LYS A 79 19.12 9.21 18.36
C LYS A 79 19.61 7.78 18.17
N GLU A 80 19.04 7.04 17.23
CA GLU A 80 19.48 5.69 16.87
C GLU A 80 20.82 5.72 16.13
N LEU A 81 20.96 6.60 15.12
CA LEU A 81 22.20 6.79 14.37
C LEU A 81 23.35 7.29 15.25
N GLU A 82 23.08 8.19 16.21
CA GLU A 82 24.07 8.64 17.20
C GLU A 82 24.58 7.50 18.10
N LYS A 83 23.70 6.54 18.46
CA LYS A 83 24.12 5.37 19.23
C LYS A 83 25.02 4.44 18.43
N GLU A 84 24.71 4.22 17.16
CA GLU A 84 25.54 3.38 16.27
C GLU A 84 26.92 3.98 16.04
N LEU A 85 27.00 5.30 15.83
CA LEU A 85 28.28 6.01 15.69
C LEU A 85 29.12 5.97 16.97
N LYS A 86 28.48 5.96 18.14
CA LYS A 86 29.17 5.92 19.44
C LYS A 86 29.64 4.51 19.83
N GLN A 87 29.15 3.47 19.18
CA GLN A 87 29.57 2.08 19.39
C GLN A 87 30.68 1.62 18.42
N ARG A 88 31.07 2.48 17.47
CA ARG A 88 32.21 2.31 16.58
C ARG A 88 33.43 3.05 17.10
#